data_AF-A0A7S4SNA8-F1
#
_entry.id   AF-A0A7S4SNA8-F1
#
_cell.length_a   1.000
_cell.length_b   1.000
_cell.length_c   1.000
_cell.angle_alpha   90.00
_cell.angle_beta   90.00
_cell.angle_gamma   90.00
#
_symmetry.space_group_name_H-M   'P 1'
#
loop_
_entity.id
_entity.type
_entity.pdbx_description
1 polymer ?
#
loop_
_entity_poly.entity_id
_entity_poly.type
_entity_poly.pdbx_seq_one_letter_code
_entity_poly.pdbx_strand_id
1 'polypeptide(L)'
;MVATTSRAAPRRQSRLRLGVLAALAGLTVLSLTRRAHDEGVAPEPEPELAFLGSQGKIVSTVCEAFPGARSGADVMRTMLKAVKPYGLTRANTMYGQSICSDEINSDPGHLSTLLTKYYGREFHLGGIGGAPYVGKTGFMAFSHHVPDDGHVLVIFGPHIGFSPDGEPGKFLRTGQAALSTSCGAVIAAHGQITSGANMPADPQDVMQSWLRSKLAPYGEEVSKSGKVMVDLVMKAYKEIEKEMLSIVNTDYGRGYLVLLGGIQINMPYPSPGFFMPLHFSVRAESKAPIDLMPAFR
;
A
#
# COMPACT_ATOMS: atom_id res chain seq x y z
N MET A 1 -42.34 -11.24 -57.75
CA MET A 1 -43.51 -11.65 -56.95
C MET A 1 -43.31 -11.12 -55.54
N VAL A 2 -44.24 -10.25 -55.11
CA VAL A 2 -44.63 -9.87 -53.73
C VAL A 2 -43.49 -9.37 -52.81
N ALA A 3 -43.21 -8.06 -52.65
CA ALA A 3 -43.99 -7.01 -51.93
C ALA A 3 -44.16 -7.35 -50.42
N THR A 4 -43.98 -6.51 -49.39
CA THR A 4 -44.04 -5.05 -49.23
C THR A 4 -43.71 -4.68 -47.76
N THR A 5 -43.06 -3.52 -47.53
CA THR A 5 -43.30 -2.48 -46.48
C THR A 5 -43.16 -2.78 -44.97
N SER A 6 -42.94 -1.84 -44.04
CA SER A 6 -42.32 -0.50 -43.95
C SER A 6 -42.37 -0.01 -42.48
N ARG A 7 -41.45 0.89 -42.11
CA ARG A 7 -41.58 2.08 -41.21
C ARG A 7 -41.87 1.98 -39.70
N ALA A 8 -40.91 2.55 -38.96
CA ALA A 8 -40.98 3.72 -38.05
C ALA A 8 -41.87 3.74 -36.78
N ALA A 9 -41.23 4.09 -35.65
CA ALA A 9 -41.80 4.70 -34.43
C ALA A 9 -42.16 6.20 -34.68
N PRO A 10 -42.77 7.00 -33.76
CA PRO A 10 -43.14 6.76 -32.35
C PRO A 10 -44.58 7.24 -31.99
N ARG A 11 -45.03 7.04 -30.74
CA ARG A 11 -46.20 7.76 -30.21
C ARG A 11 -46.04 8.20 -28.75
N ARG A 12 -46.28 9.49 -28.57
CA ARG A 12 -46.29 10.30 -27.35
C ARG A 12 -47.76 10.62 -27.02
N GLN A 13 -48.19 10.47 -25.77
CA GLN A 13 -49.35 11.15 -25.16
C GLN A 13 -48.97 11.33 -23.67
N SER A 14 -48.71 12.52 -23.07
CA SER A 14 -49.58 13.67 -22.73
C SER A 14 -50.87 13.23 -22.04
N ARG A 15 -51.32 13.71 -20.88
CA ARG A 15 -51.03 14.80 -19.93
C ARG A 15 -51.99 14.51 -18.76
N LEU A 16 -51.63 14.75 -17.50
CA LEU A 16 -52.45 15.61 -16.62
C LEU A 16 -51.65 16.02 -15.39
N ARG A 17 -51.47 17.33 -15.24
CA ARG A 17 -51.17 18.00 -13.99
C ARG A 17 -52.50 18.28 -13.30
N LEU A 18 -52.57 18.07 -12.00
CA LEU A 18 -53.41 18.89 -11.12
C LEU A 18 -52.60 19.13 -9.85
N GLY A 19 -52.26 20.40 -9.59
CA GLY A 19 -51.73 20.83 -8.31
C GLY A 19 -52.86 21.10 -7.32
N VAL A 20 -52.51 21.32 -6.06
CA VAL A 20 -52.79 22.58 -5.31
C VAL A 20 -52.59 22.37 -3.80
N LEU A 21 -51.80 23.30 -3.27
CA LEU A 21 -51.70 23.89 -1.93
C LEU A 21 -51.41 23.07 -0.64
N ALA A 22 -50.49 23.68 0.09
CA ALA A 22 -50.09 23.45 1.46
C ALA A 22 -51.20 23.76 2.49
N ALA A 23 -51.15 23.05 3.62
CA ALA A 23 -51.60 23.57 4.90
C ALA A 23 -50.59 23.16 5.98
N LEU A 24 -49.96 24.16 6.58
CA LEU A 24 -49.22 24.08 7.84
C LEU A 24 -50.20 23.79 8.98
N ALA A 25 -49.92 22.77 9.77
CA ALA A 25 -50.36 22.69 11.16
C ALA A 25 -49.31 21.87 11.92
N GLY A 26 -48.52 22.56 12.73
CA GLY A 26 -47.67 21.89 13.70
C GLY A 26 -48.53 21.28 14.81
N LEU A 27 -48.10 20.15 15.36
CA LEU A 27 -47.82 20.03 16.79
C LEU A 27 -47.22 18.64 17.11
N THR A 28 -46.30 18.68 18.06
CA THR A 28 -45.92 17.63 19.03
C THR A 28 -45.08 16.42 18.57
N VAL A 29 -43.83 16.49 19.04
CA VAL A 29 -42.84 15.44 19.21
C VAL A 29 -43.41 14.26 20.01
N LEU A 30 -43.41 13.08 19.42
CA LEU A 30 -43.26 11.81 20.15
C LEU A 30 -42.31 10.92 19.36
N SER A 31 -41.06 10.87 19.81
CA SER A 31 -40.02 9.97 19.32
C SER A 31 -40.34 8.53 19.72
N LEU A 32 -41.05 7.81 18.85
CA LEU A 32 -41.10 6.35 18.89
C LEU A 32 -39.87 5.81 18.15
N THR A 33 -38.77 5.68 18.89
CA THR A 33 -37.59 4.94 18.45
C THR A 33 -37.97 3.48 18.21
N ARG A 34 -37.90 3.02 16.95
CA ARG A 34 -37.83 1.60 16.61
C ARG A 34 -36.58 1.02 17.26
N ARG A 35 -36.77 0.19 18.30
CA ARG A 35 -35.74 -0.74 18.78
C ARG A 35 -35.57 -1.84 17.72
N ALA A 36 -34.53 -1.71 16.91
CA ALA A 36 -33.90 -2.87 16.29
C ALA A 36 -32.89 -3.43 17.30
N HIS A 37 -32.85 -4.76 17.42
CA HIS A 37 -31.94 -5.51 18.27
C HIS A 37 -30.49 -5.08 18.05
N ASP A 38 -29.87 -4.55 19.11
CA ASP A 38 -28.44 -4.33 19.23
C ASP A 38 -27.97 -5.28 20.34
N GLU A 39 -27.59 -6.49 19.95
CA GLU A 39 -26.90 -7.41 20.87
C GLU A 39 -25.43 -7.00 20.95
N GLY A 40 -25.12 -6.23 21.99
CA GLY A 40 -23.91 -6.37 22.80
C GLY A 40 -22.57 -6.43 22.08
N VAL A 41 -22.18 -5.37 21.38
CA VAL A 41 -20.75 -5.07 21.21
C VAL A 41 -20.35 -4.19 22.39
N ALA A 42 -19.59 -4.75 23.33
CA ALA A 42 -18.98 -3.95 24.40
C ALA A 42 -18.10 -2.86 23.75
N PRO A 43 -18.12 -1.61 24.25
CA PRO A 43 -17.18 -0.60 23.78
C PRO A 43 -15.76 -1.13 23.96
N GLU A 44 -14.92 -0.99 22.93
CA GLU A 44 -13.52 -1.36 23.05
C GLU A 44 -12.90 -0.60 24.23
N PRO A 45 -12.10 -1.26 25.08
CA PRO A 45 -11.52 -0.61 26.24
C PRO A 45 -10.69 0.58 25.77
N GLU A 46 -10.94 1.76 26.37
CA GLU A 46 -10.10 2.93 26.10
C GLU A 46 -8.65 2.58 26.44
N PRO A 47 -7.69 2.91 25.56
CA PRO A 47 -6.31 2.57 25.79
C PRO A 47 -5.81 3.25 27.08
N GLU A 48 -5.31 2.44 28.01
CA GLU A 48 -4.82 2.88 29.31
C GLU A 48 -3.76 3.99 29.16
N LEU A 49 -3.73 4.99 30.05
CA LEU A 49 -2.85 6.16 29.90
C LEU A 49 -1.36 5.81 29.73
N ALA A 50 -0.92 4.71 30.37
CA ALA A 50 0.44 4.16 30.24
C ALA A 50 0.76 3.69 28.80
N PHE A 51 -0.25 3.22 28.10
CA PHE A 51 -0.16 2.77 26.72
C PHE A 51 -0.13 3.93 25.72
N LEU A 52 -0.86 5.02 25.99
CA LEU A 52 -0.70 6.25 25.20
C LEU A 52 0.73 6.83 25.34
N GLY A 53 1.32 6.74 26.54
CA GLY A 53 2.71 7.10 26.79
C GLY A 53 3.73 6.22 26.06
N SER A 54 3.49 4.90 25.99
CA SER A 54 4.36 3.98 25.24
C SER A 54 4.28 4.20 23.73
N GLN A 55 3.09 4.53 23.18
CA GLN A 55 2.95 4.87 21.76
C GLN A 55 3.77 6.10 21.36
N GLY A 56 3.74 7.16 22.18
CA GLY A 56 4.54 8.37 21.92
C GLY A 56 6.05 8.07 21.84
N LYS A 57 6.54 7.19 22.72
CA LYS A 57 7.94 6.77 22.72
C LYS A 57 8.31 5.99 21.44
N ILE A 58 7.49 5.01 21.05
CA ILE A 58 7.76 4.16 19.87
C ILE A 58 7.72 5.00 18.59
N VAL A 59 6.75 5.92 18.47
CA VAL A 59 6.70 6.86 17.34
C VAL A 59 7.97 7.71 17.28
N SER A 60 8.49 8.21 18.41
CA SER A 60 9.79 8.92 18.44
C SER A 60 10.93 8.04 17.92
N THR A 61 11.04 6.80 18.42
CA THR A 61 12.06 5.85 17.98
C THR A 61 11.99 5.57 16.47
N VAL A 62 10.78 5.43 15.93
CA VAL A 62 10.55 5.26 14.50
C VAL A 62 10.95 6.49 13.71
N CYS A 63 10.56 7.69 14.14
CA CYS A 63 10.95 8.93 13.49
C CYS A 63 12.46 9.20 13.58
N GLU A 64 13.14 8.76 14.65
CA GLU A 64 14.60 8.84 14.77
C GLU A 64 15.32 7.84 13.84
N ALA A 65 14.76 6.65 13.66
CA ALA A 65 15.25 5.64 12.72
C ALA A 65 14.95 6.03 11.26
N PHE A 66 13.79 6.64 11.03
CA PHE A 66 13.22 6.97 9.73
C PHE A 66 12.64 8.40 9.74
N PRO A 67 13.47 9.45 9.62
CA PRO A 67 13.02 10.85 9.75
C PRO A 67 11.95 11.31 8.74
N GLY A 68 11.79 10.60 7.63
CA GLY A 68 10.75 10.85 6.62
C GLY A 68 9.48 10.02 6.80
N ALA A 69 9.40 9.18 7.83
CA ALA A 69 8.25 8.31 8.07
C ALA A 69 7.01 9.12 8.44
N ARG A 70 5.88 8.73 7.87
CA ARG A 70 4.56 9.35 8.09
C ARG A 70 3.53 8.24 8.26
N SER A 71 2.39 8.55 8.88
CA SER A 71 1.29 7.59 8.93
C SER A 71 0.82 7.22 7.52
N GLY A 72 0.33 5.98 7.32
CA GLY A 72 -0.17 5.55 6.02
C GLY A 72 -1.26 6.49 5.47
N ALA A 73 -2.13 7.02 6.33
CA ALA A 73 -3.16 7.98 5.96
C ALA A 73 -2.59 9.32 5.47
N ASP A 74 -1.53 9.83 6.10
CA ASP A 74 -0.89 11.07 5.67
C ASP A 74 -0.18 10.90 4.33
N VAL A 75 0.48 9.76 4.13
CA VAL A 75 1.13 9.43 2.85
C VAL A 75 0.09 9.34 1.74
N MET A 76 -1.00 8.61 1.97
CA MET A 76 -2.10 8.49 1.00
C MET A 76 -2.68 9.86 0.62
N ARG A 77 -3.03 10.70 1.61
CA ARG A 77 -3.59 12.04 1.33
C ARG A 77 -2.62 12.91 0.53
N THR A 78 -1.35 12.91 0.89
CA THR A 78 -0.31 13.71 0.22
C THR A 78 -0.09 13.23 -1.21
N MET A 79 0.04 11.92 -1.41
CA MET A 79 0.17 11.29 -2.72
C MET A 79 -1.02 11.60 -3.62
N LEU A 80 -2.26 11.37 -3.15
CA LEU A 80 -3.47 11.62 -3.94
C LEU A 80 -3.61 13.11 -4.33
N LYS A 81 -3.21 14.03 -3.45
CA LYS A 81 -3.17 15.47 -3.78
C LYS A 81 -2.14 15.77 -4.87
N ALA A 82 -0.95 15.18 -4.78
CA ALA A 82 0.14 15.42 -5.72
C ALA A 82 -0.13 14.84 -7.11
N VAL A 83 -0.85 13.72 -7.22
CA VAL A 83 -1.19 13.10 -8.52
C VAL A 83 -2.44 13.69 -9.17
N LYS A 84 -3.23 14.49 -8.45
CA LYS A 84 -4.47 15.10 -8.97
C LYS A 84 -4.28 15.88 -10.29
N PRO A 85 -3.21 16.67 -10.50
CA PRO A 85 -2.97 17.35 -11.78
C PRO A 85 -2.76 16.43 -12.98
N TYR A 86 -2.47 15.14 -12.75
CA TYR A 86 -2.24 14.14 -13.78
C TYR A 86 -3.51 13.37 -14.19
N GLY A 87 -4.67 13.71 -13.61
CA GLY A 87 -5.96 13.13 -14.00
C GLY A 87 -6.31 11.78 -13.36
N LEU A 88 -5.51 11.33 -12.39
CA LEU A 88 -5.78 10.08 -11.67
C LEU A 88 -7.06 10.20 -10.83
N THR A 89 -7.97 9.26 -11.04
CA THR A 89 -9.19 9.06 -10.26
C THR A 89 -9.32 7.61 -9.84
N ARG A 90 -10.24 7.31 -8.92
CA ARG A 90 -10.55 5.93 -8.54
C ARG A 90 -11.02 5.07 -9.72
N ALA A 91 -11.75 5.66 -10.67
CA ALA A 91 -12.40 4.92 -11.75
C ALA A 91 -11.47 4.60 -12.94
N ASN A 92 -10.39 5.38 -13.12
CA ASN A 92 -9.48 5.26 -14.26
C ASN A 92 -8.05 4.89 -13.85
N THR A 93 -7.82 4.44 -12.61
CA THR A 93 -6.48 4.05 -12.14
C THR A 93 -6.46 2.58 -11.74
N MET A 94 -5.56 1.83 -12.34
CA MET A 94 -5.22 0.48 -11.92
C MET A 94 -4.18 0.54 -10.80
N TYR A 95 -4.45 -0.10 -9.68
CA TYR A 95 -3.57 -0.12 -8.51
C TYR A 95 -2.78 -1.43 -8.44
N GLY A 96 -1.47 -1.31 -8.22
CA GLY A 96 -0.57 -2.43 -7.98
C GLY A 96 0.27 -2.21 -6.74
N GLN A 97 0.75 -3.30 -6.12
CA GLN A 97 1.65 -3.21 -4.99
C GLN A 97 2.72 -4.30 -5.03
N SER A 98 3.97 -3.89 -4.79
CA SER A 98 5.11 -4.79 -4.57
C SER A 98 5.57 -4.68 -3.12
N ILE A 99 4.90 -5.44 -2.25
CA ILE A 99 5.16 -5.49 -0.81
C ILE A 99 5.41 -6.94 -0.37
N CYS A 100 5.93 -7.11 0.85
CA CYS A 100 6.25 -8.43 1.39
C CYS A 100 4.98 -9.25 1.66
N SER A 101 5.06 -10.56 1.41
CA SER A 101 3.99 -11.54 1.67
C SER A 101 3.63 -11.73 3.15
N ASP A 102 4.42 -11.16 4.06
CA ASP A 102 4.18 -11.18 5.51
C ASP A 102 2.81 -10.54 5.83
N GLU A 103 1.99 -11.24 6.63
CA GLU A 103 0.58 -10.90 6.84
C GLU A 103 0.37 -9.55 7.52
N ILE A 104 1.33 -9.14 8.35
CA ILE A 104 1.29 -7.84 9.07
C ILE A 104 1.30 -6.66 8.10
N ASN A 105 1.70 -6.87 6.83
CA ASN A 105 1.62 -5.82 5.82
C ASN A 105 0.19 -5.52 5.34
N SER A 106 -0.77 -6.33 5.78
CA SER A 106 -2.20 -6.17 5.54
C SER A 106 -2.92 -5.57 6.75
N ASP A 107 -2.23 -5.24 7.84
CA ASP A 107 -2.87 -4.67 9.03
C ASP A 107 -3.57 -3.32 8.70
N PRO A 108 -4.66 -2.99 9.42
CA PRO A 108 -5.36 -1.72 9.23
C PRO A 108 -4.44 -0.50 9.41
N GLY A 109 -4.60 0.50 8.53
CA GLY A 109 -3.82 1.74 8.58
C GLY A 109 -2.51 1.72 7.81
N HIS A 110 -2.02 0.55 7.37
CA HIS A 110 -0.95 0.48 6.38
C HIS A 110 -1.38 1.09 5.05
N LEU A 111 -0.45 1.79 4.39
CA LEU A 111 -0.69 2.44 3.11
C LEU A 111 -1.24 1.47 2.05
N SER A 112 -0.67 0.26 1.99
CA SER A 112 -1.13 -0.85 1.14
C SER A 112 -2.62 -1.13 1.31
N THR A 113 -3.04 -1.42 2.54
CA THR A 113 -4.42 -1.72 2.91
C THR A 113 -5.37 -0.56 2.64
N LEU A 114 -4.92 0.67 2.93
CA LEU A 114 -5.70 1.89 2.66
C LEU A 114 -5.94 2.10 1.15
N LEU A 115 -4.91 1.88 0.32
CA LEU A 115 -5.01 2.00 -1.13
C LEU A 115 -5.80 0.86 -1.76
N THR A 116 -5.63 -0.39 -1.31
CA THR A 116 -6.49 -1.51 -1.70
C THR A 116 -7.96 -1.17 -1.43
N LYS A 117 -8.29 -0.66 -0.25
CA LYS A 117 -9.67 -0.25 0.07
C LYS A 117 -10.16 0.89 -0.81
N TYR A 118 -9.29 1.85 -1.13
CA TYR A 118 -9.65 3.00 -1.97
C TYR A 118 -9.87 2.63 -3.43
N TYR A 119 -8.98 1.86 -4.04
CA TYR A 119 -9.10 1.44 -5.45
C TYR A 119 -10.00 0.21 -5.64
N GLY A 120 -10.23 -0.56 -4.58
CA GLY A 120 -11.16 -1.69 -4.52
C GLY A 120 -10.56 -3.03 -4.93
N ARG A 121 -9.48 -3.03 -5.72
CA ARG A 121 -8.68 -4.21 -6.08
C ARG A 121 -7.23 -3.79 -6.29
N GLU A 122 -6.33 -4.74 -6.13
CA GLU A 122 -4.90 -4.60 -6.35
C GLU A 122 -4.36 -5.68 -7.31
N PHE A 123 -3.25 -5.36 -7.96
CA PHE A 123 -2.38 -6.34 -8.59
C PHE A 123 -1.16 -6.60 -7.70
N HIS A 124 -0.90 -7.87 -7.38
CA HIS A 124 0.24 -8.26 -6.57
C HIS A 124 1.48 -8.41 -7.44
N LEU A 125 2.43 -7.49 -7.25
CA LEU A 125 3.71 -7.47 -7.96
C LEU A 125 4.84 -8.08 -7.10
N GLY A 126 4.62 -8.15 -5.78
CA GLY A 126 5.65 -8.46 -4.78
C GLY A 126 5.83 -9.94 -4.46
N GLY A 127 6.44 -10.19 -3.31
CA GLY A 127 6.73 -11.49 -2.70
C GLY A 127 7.59 -11.26 -1.45
N ILE A 128 8.21 -12.30 -0.87
CA ILE A 128 8.97 -12.15 0.38
C ILE A 128 10.02 -11.02 0.31
N GLY A 129 10.14 -10.19 1.35
CA GLY A 129 11.02 -9.02 1.35
C GLY A 129 10.57 -7.82 0.51
N GLY A 130 9.51 -7.94 -0.29
CA GLY A 130 8.88 -6.83 -1.02
C GLY A 130 9.44 -6.55 -2.42
N ALA A 131 10.34 -7.39 -2.92
CA ALA A 131 10.86 -7.28 -4.28
C ALA A 131 9.81 -7.64 -5.35
N PRO A 132 9.85 -7.03 -6.54
CA PRO A 132 8.84 -7.23 -7.57
C PRO A 132 9.09 -8.50 -8.40
N TYR A 133 8.89 -9.67 -7.78
CA TYR A 133 9.22 -10.98 -8.37
C TYR A 133 8.41 -11.34 -9.61
N VAL A 134 7.29 -10.66 -9.87
CA VAL A 134 6.53 -10.86 -11.11
C VAL A 134 7.34 -10.52 -12.38
N GLY A 135 8.41 -9.72 -12.24
CA GLY A 135 9.31 -9.36 -13.32
C GLY A 135 8.64 -8.62 -14.47
N LYS A 136 9.35 -8.55 -15.61
CA LYS A 136 8.86 -7.88 -16.83
C LYS A 136 7.56 -8.48 -17.36
N THR A 137 7.44 -9.80 -17.34
CA THR A 137 6.24 -10.50 -17.82
C THR A 137 5.02 -10.12 -17.00
N GLY A 138 5.10 -10.13 -15.68
CA GLY A 138 3.95 -9.77 -14.85
C GLY A 138 3.67 -8.27 -14.82
N PHE A 139 4.69 -7.40 -14.92
CA PHE A 139 4.44 -5.96 -15.10
C PHE A 139 3.77 -5.65 -16.45
N MET A 140 4.12 -6.39 -17.52
CA MET A 140 3.43 -6.31 -18.81
C MET A 140 1.97 -6.79 -18.70
N ALA A 141 1.73 -7.93 -18.04
CA ALA A 141 0.37 -8.41 -17.79
C ALA A 141 -0.46 -7.38 -16.99
N PHE A 142 0.14 -6.76 -15.98
CA PHE A 142 -0.45 -5.67 -15.23
C PHE A 142 -0.81 -4.46 -16.12
N SER A 143 0.04 -4.12 -17.09
CA SER A 143 -0.17 -3.01 -18.03
C SER A 143 -1.35 -3.25 -18.98
N HIS A 144 -1.61 -4.50 -19.37
CA HIS A 144 -2.78 -4.84 -20.20
C HIS A 144 -4.12 -4.73 -19.47
N HIS A 145 -4.12 -4.61 -18.15
CA HIS A 145 -5.34 -4.47 -17.35
C HIS A 145 -5.70 -3.01 -17.04
N VAL A 146 -4.90 -2.06 -17.54
CA VAL A 146 -5.15 -0.63 -17.36
C VAL A 146 -6.43 -0.25 -18.11
N PRO A 147 -7.34 0.53 -17.51
CA PRO A 147 -8.51 1.06 -18.22
C PRO A 147 -8.09 1.82 -19.50
N ASP A 148 -8.95 1.88 -20.50
CA ASP A 148 -8.67 2.66 -21.71
C ASP A 148 -8.32 4.12 -21.37
N ASP A 149 -7.18 4.61 -21.86
CA ASP A 149 -6.59 5.91 -21.49
C ASP A 149 -6.43 6.14 -19.96
N GLY A 150 -6.38 5.06 -19.20
CA GLY A 150 -6.26 5.06 -17.75
C GLY A 150 -4.82 5.20 -17.25
N HIS A 151 -4.66 5.15 -15.93
CA HIS A 151 -3.39 5.32 -15.25
C HIS A 151 -3.03 4.10 -14.43
N VAL A 152 -1.76 4.02 -14.04
CA VAL A 152 -1.24 3.03 -13.12
C VAL A 152 -0.71 3.72 -11.88
N LEU A 153 -0.99 3.15 -10.71
CA LEU A 153 -0.32 3.52 -9.47
C LEU A 153 0.27 2.27 -8.82
N VAL A 154 1.59 2.30 -8.58
CA VAL A 154 2.30 1.23 -7.88
C VAL A 154 2.93 1.78 -6.61
N ILE A 155 2.61 1.15 -5.47
CA ILE A 155 3.47 1.27 -4.28
C ILE A 155 4.45 0.10 -4.23
N PHE A 156 5.65 0.33 -3.72
CA PHE A 156 6.64 -0.75 -3.57
C PHE A 156 7.65 -0.51 -2.46
N GLY A 157 8.21 -1.60 -1.96
CA GLY A 157 9.33 -1.56 -1.04
C GLY A 157 9.33 -2.69 -0.02
N PRO A 158 10.42 -2.77 0.78
CA PRO A 158 10.49 -3.70 1.89
C PRO A 158 9.65 -3.20 3.08
N HIS A 159 9.62 -4.01 4.13
CA HIS A 159 9.04 -3.62 5.41
C HIS A 159 9.98 -3.89 6.58
N ILE A 160 9.70 -3.26 7.71
CA ILE A 160 10.37 -3.49 8.99
C ILE A 160 9.36 -3.38 10.14
N GLY A 161 9.41 -4.32 11.07
CA GLY A 161 8.61 -4.28 12.29
C GLY A 161 9.34 -3.60 13.45
N PHE A 162 8.57 -3.01 14.35
CA PHE A 162 9.05 -2.58 15.66
C PHE A 162 8.34 -3.36 16.78
N SER A 163 9.10 -3.78 17.79
CA SER A 163 8.54 -4.36 19.01
C SER A 163 7.79 -3.31 19.83
N PRO A 164 6.96 -3.72 20.81
CA PRO A 164 6.37 -2.81 21.79
C PRO A 164 7.41 -1.96 22.56
N ASP A 165 8.65 -2.43 22.68
CA ASP A 165 9.75 -1.70 23.33
C ASP A 165 10.55 -0.81 22.38
N GLY A 166 10.18 -0.77 21.10
CA GLY A 166 10.85 0.03 20.07
C GLY A 166 12.06 -0.65 19.43
N GLU A 167 12.22 -1.97 19.56
CA GLU A 167 13.30 -2.72 18.90
C GLU A 167 13.00 -2.88 17.40
N PRO A 168 13.85 -2.37 16.49
CA PRO A 168 13.66 -2.54 15.05
C PRO A 168 13.96 -3.99 14.64
N GLY A 169 13.24 -4.51 13.64
CA GLY A 169 13.43 -5.86 13.14
C GLY A 169 12.61 -6.93 13.86
N LYS A 170 11.77 -6.52 14.83
CA LYS A 170 10.96 -7.40 15.68
C LYS A 170 9.49 -7.03 15.63
N PHE A 171 8.63 -8.01 15.86
CA PHE A 171 7.19 -7.78 15.91
C PHE A 171 6.51 -8.77 16.86
N LEU A 172 5.49 -8.32 17.58
CA LEU A 172 4.62 -9.18 18.38
C LEU A 172 3.36 -9.50 17.57
N ARG A 173 3.29 -10.70 17.01
CA ARG A 173 2.17 -11.13 16.16
C ARG A 173 0.98 -11.57 17.01
N THR A 174 -0.22 -11.41 16.47
CA THR A 174 -1.47 -11.87 17.11
C THR A 174 -1.39 -13.35 17.47
N GLY A 175 -1.64 -13.66 18.74
CA GLY A 175 -1.61 -15.03 19.27
C GLY A 175 -0.22 -15.59 19.59
N GLN A 176 0.86 -14.80 19.43
CA GLN A 176 2.21 -15.21 19.87
C GLN A 176 2.54 -14.64 21.25
N ALA A 177 3.21 -15.46 22.08
CA ALA A 177 3.75 -15.02 23.36
C ALA A 177 5.13 -14.36 23.26
N ALA A 178 5.83 -14.54 22.14
CA ALA A 178 7.20 -14.09 21.93
C ALA A 178 7.34 -13.27 20.64
N LEU A 179 8.31 -12.36 20.64
CA LEU A 179 8.66 -11.57 19.47
C LEU A 179 9.24 -12.45 18.36
N SER A 180 8.80 -12.20 17.13
CA SER A 180 9.37 -12.79 15.91
C SER A 180 10.02 -11.72 15.03
N THR A 181 10.75 -12.13 13.99
CA THR A 181 11.46 -11.22 13.09
C THR A 181 10.51 -10.54 12.10
N SER A 182 10.84 -9.31 11.71
CA SER A 182 10.13 -8.54 10.68
C SER A 182 11.03 -7.47 10.04
N CYS A 183 11.38 -7.52 8.76
CA CYS A 183 11.04 -8.53 7.77
C CYS A 183 11.86 -9.83 7.94
N GLY A 184 11.19 -10.96 8.15
CA GLY A 184 11.85 -12.25 8.35
C GLY A 184 12.75 -12.67 7.18
N ALA A 185 12.30 -12.48 5.94
CA ALA A 185 13.06 -12.88 4.74
C ALA A 185 14.35 -12.06 4.55
N VAL A 186 14.27 -10.73 4.74
CA VAL A 186 15.43 -9.83 4.64
C VAL A 186 16.45 -10.12 5.75
N ILE A 187 15.98 -10.33 6.98
CA ILE A 187 16.84 -10.70 8.12
C ILE A 187 17.49 -12.07 7.91
N ALA A 188 16.72 -13.05 7.42
CA ALA A 188 17.25 -14.37 7.10
C ALA A 188 18.30 -14.30 5.98
N ALA A 189 18.09 -13.47 4.94
CA ALA A 189 19.07 -13.29 3.87
C ALA A 189 20.40 -12.74 4.41
N HIS A 190 20.34 -11.74 5.30
CA HIS A 190 21.52 -11.21 5.99
C HIS A 190 22.23 -12.29 6.81
N GLY A 191 21.49 -13.05 7.63
CA GLY A 191 22.05 -14.15 8.40
C GLY A 191 22.72 -15.24 7.54
N GLN A 192 22.13 -15.57 6.39
CA GLN A 192 22.71 -16.50 5.42
C GLN A 192 24.04 -15.97 4.86
N ILE A 193 24.10 -14.68 4.50
CA ILE A 193 25.31 -14.02 4.00
C ILE A 193 26.43 -14.06 5.05
N THR A 194 26.10 -13.74 6.31
CA THR A 194 27.11 -13.60 7.37
C THR A 194 27.49 -14.93 8.03
N SER A 195 26.75 -16.01 7.76
CA SER A 195 27.04 -17.34 8.32
C SER A 195 28.37 -17.93 7.83
N GLY A 196 28.91 -17.44 6.71
CA GLY A 196 30.07 -18.03 6.02
C GLY A 196 29.75 -19.33 5.27
N ALA A 197 28.50 -19.80 5.30
CA ALA A 197 28.07 -20.98 4.55
C ALA A 197 27.92 -20.65 3.06
N ASN A 198 28.42 -21.53 2.19
CA ASN A 198 28.14 -21.45 0.77
C ASN A 198 26.69 -21.90 0.49
N MET A 199 25.82 -20.95 0.15
CA MET A 199 24.42 -21.21 -0.15
C MET A 199 24.10 -20.89 -1.62
N PRO A 200 24.19 -21.88 -2.53
CA PRO A 200 23.89 -21.69 -3.95
C PRO A 200 22.42 -21.31 -4.16
N ALA A 201 22.09 -20.84 -5.37
CA ALA A 201 20.70 -20.57 -5.74
C ALA A 201 19.86 -21.87 -5.66
N ASP A 202 18.69 -21.78 -5.03
CA ASP A 202 17.75 -22.89 -4.88
C ASP A 202 16.52 -22.65 -5.76
N PRO A 203 16.24 -23.51 -6.75
CA PRO A 203 15.03 -23.43 -7.58
C PRO A 203 13.71 -23.56 -6.81
N GLN A 204 13.71 -24.12 -5.60
CA GLN A 204 12.53 -24.19 -4.72
C GLN A 204 12.41 -22.97 -3.80
N ASP A 205 13.48 -22.16 -3.67
CA ASP A 205 13.55 -20.98 -2.82
C ASP A 205 14.13 -19.78 -3.59
N VAL A 206 13.57 -19.54 -4.78
CA VAL A 206 14.07 -18.55 -5.73
C VAL A 206 14.02 -17.13 -5.19
N MET A 207 12.98 -16.79 -4.42
CA MET A 207 12.80 -15.44 -3.90
C MET A 207 13.84 -15.11 -2.81
N GLN A 208 14.13 -16.07 -1.93
CA GLN A 208 15.14 -15.91 -0.89
C GLN A 208 16.55 -15.94 -1.47
N SER A 209 16.79 -16.82 -2.46
CA SER A 209 18.04 -16.86 -3.21
C SER A 209 18.34 -15.52 -3.89
N TRP A 210 17.31 -14.87 -4.45
CA TRP A 210 17.43 -13.53 -5.01
C TRP A 210 17.78 -12.50 -3.92
N LEU A 211 17.07 -12.48 -2.78
CA LEU A 211 17.36 -11.54 -1.69
C LEU A 211 18.80 -11.69 -1.19
N ARG A 212 19.23 -12.93 -0.92
CA ARG A 212 20.60 -13.25 -0.51
C ARG A 212 21.62 -12.72 -1.52
N SER A 213 21.40 -12.97 -2.81
CA SER A 213 22.31 -12.50 -3.86
C SER A 213 22.39 -10.97 -3.93
N LYS A 214 21.25 -10.27 -3.85
CA LYS A 214 21.20 -8.80 -3.93
C LYS A 214 21.77 -8.12 -2.68
N LEU A 215 21.61 -8.74 -1.52
CA LEU A 215 22.09 -8.18 -0.25
C LEU A 215 23.53 -8.55 0.08
N ALA A 216 24.10 -9.58 -0.56
CA ALA A 216 25.47 -10.06 -0.31
C ALA A 216 26.53 -8.95 -0.31
N PRO A 217 26.54 -7.99 -1.25
CA PRO A 217 27.53 -6.89 -1.25
C PRO A 217 27.51 -6.02 0.00
N TYR A 218 26.40 -6.00 0.75
CA TYR A 218 26.22 -5.16 1.93
C TYR A 218 26.40 -5.91 3.26
N GLY A 219 26.61 -7.23 3.23
CA GLY A 219 26.60 -8.06 4.44
C GLY A 219 27.58 -7.61 5.51
N GLU A 220 28.83 -7.34 5.13
CA GLU A 220 29.87 -6.88 6.07
C GLU A 220 29.60 -5.46 6.58
N GLU A 221 29.25 -4.54 5.68
CA GLU A 221 28.93 -3.13 6.02
C GLU A 221 27.78 -3.06 7.03
N VAL A 222 26.68 -3.77 6.75
CA VAL A 222 25.50 -3.81 7.60
C VAL A 222 25.81 -4.46 8.96
N SER A 223 26.63 -5.50 9.01
CA SER A 223 26.99 -6.18 10.26
C SER A 223 27.82 -5.30 11.21
N LYS A 224 28.57 -4.34 10.66
CA LYS A 224 29.38 -3.39 11.44
C LYS A 224 28.62 -2.13 11.82
N SER A 225 27.36 -1.98 11.39
CA SER A 225 26.53 -0.82 11.70
C SER A 225 26.03 -0.83 13.14
N GLY A 226 25.98 0.35 13.77
CA GLY A 226 25.28 0.55 15.04
C GLY A 226 23.75 0.46 14.93
N LYS A 227 23.19 0.39 13.72
CA LYS A 227 21.75 0.31 13.43
C LYS A 227 21.43 -0.80 12.41
N VAL A 228 21.97 -2.00 12.62
CA VAL A 228 21.93 -3.14 11.68
C VAL A 228 20.57 -3.31 10.97
N MET A 229 19.46 -3.38 11.70
CA MET A 229 18.13 -3.64 11.10
C MET A 229 17.63 -2.49 10.23
N VAL A 230 17.90 -1.25 10.62
CA VAL A 230 17.54 -0.05 9.85
C VAL A 230 18.37 0.01 8.58
N ASP A 231 19.69 -0.18 8.68
CA ASP A 231 20.57 -0.16 7.52
C ASP A 231 20.26 -1.30 6.56
N LEU A 232 19.97 -2.50 7.09
CA LEU A 232 19.59 -3.65 6.29
C LEU A 232 18.34 -3.38 5.44
N VAL A 233 17.27 -2.86 6.03
CA VAL A 233 16.04 -2.55 5.28
C VAL A 233 16.26 -1.41 4.28
N MET A 234 17.12 -0.44 4.58
CA MET A 234 17.52 0.61 3.64
C MET A 234 18.30 0.06 2.44
N LYS A 235 19.19 -0.92 2.64
CA LYS A 235 19.90 -1.60 1.54
C LYS A 235 18.93 -2.45 0.71
N ALA A 236 18.00 -3.15 1.35
CA ALA A 236 16.95 -3.88 0.65
C ALA A 236 16.10 -2.96 -0.22
N TYR A 237 15.70 -1.78 0.28
CA TYR A 237 14.97 -0.79 -0.50
C TYR A 237 15.72 -0.38 -1.78
N LYS A 238 17.02 -0.12 -1.70
CA LYS A 238 17.83 0.27 -2.86
C LYS A 238 17.83 -0.79 -3.97
N GLU A 239 17.97 -2.06 -3.60
CA GLU A 239 17.93 -3.16 -4.58
C GLU A 239 16.52 -3.37 -5.15
N ILE A 240 15.49 -3.22 -4.32
CA ILE A 240 14.08 -3.31 -4.75
C ILE A 240 13.71 -2.17 -5.70
N GLU A 241 14.14 -0.94 -5.41
CA GLU A 241 13.93 0.22 -6.29
C GLU A 241 14.62 0.01 -7.64
N LYS A 242 15.87 -0.43 -7.63
CA LYS A 242 16.61 -0.75 -8.86
C LYS A 242 15.89 -1.82 -9.69
N GLU A 243 15.42 -2.88 -9.05
CA GLU A 243 14.68 -3.96 -9.73
C GLU A 243 13.35 -3.42 -10.30
N MET A 244 12.57 -2.68 -9.50
CA MET A 244 11.32 -2.06 -9.94
C MET A 244 11.54 -1.20 -11.18
N LEU A 245 12.51 -0.28 -11.15
CA LEU A 245 12.83 0.59 -12.27
C LEU A 245 13.32 -0.16 -13.52
N SER A 246 13.79 -1.39 -13.38
CA SER A 246 14.23 -2.23 -14.52
C SER A 246 13.09 -2.99 -15.21
N ILE A 247 11.93 -3.09 -14.56
CA ILE A 247 10.78 -3.87 -15.06
C ILE A 247 9.56 -3.01 -15.42
N VAL A 248 9.55 -1.72 -15.05
CA VAL A 248 8.42 -0.84 -15.34
C VAL A 248 8.14 -0.78 -16.83
N ASN A 249 6.84 -0.77 -17.14
CA ASN A 249 6.32 -0.56 -18.48
C ASN A 249 5.49 0.73 -18.49
N THR A 250 5.55 1.48 -19.58
CA THR A 250 4.67 2.63 -19.84
C THR A 250 3.93 2.50 -21.17
N ASP A 251 4.10 1.38 -21.88
CA ASP A 251 3.43 1.09 -23.13
C ASP A 251 2.03 0.50 -22.83
N TYR A 252 1.08 1.40 -22.55
CA TYR A 252 -0.35 1.10 -22.38
C TYR A 252 -1.22 2.31 -22.77
N GLY A 253 -0.74 3.10 -23.74
CA GLY A 253 -1.41 4.30 -24.23
C GLY A 253 -0.98 5.58 -23.54
N ARG A 254 -1.87 6.57 -23.44
CA ARG A 254 -1.55 7.93 -22.98
C ARG A 254 -1.53 8.10 -21.46
N GLY A 255 -1.65 6.98 -20.75
CA GLY A 255 -1.69 6.90 -19.30
C GLY A 255 -0.42 7.38 -18.62
N TYR A 256 -0.51 7.52 -17.30
CA TYR A 256 0.63 7.83 -16.45
C TYR A 256 0.91 6.64 -15.54
N LEU A 257 2.19 6.29 -15.40
CA LEU A 257 2.68 5.41 -14.36
C LEU A 257 3.11 6.26 -13.17
N VAL A 258 2.43 6.08 -12.05
CA VAL A 258 2.82 6.64 -10.75
C VAL A 258 3.55 5.56 -9.96
N LEU A 259 4.75 5.89 -9.50
CA LEU A 259 5.55 5.03 -8.62
C LEU A 259 5.72 5.71 -7.27
N LEU A 260 5.33 5.05 -6.18
CA LEU A 260 5.60 5.45 -4.81
C LEU A 260 6.40 4.35 -4.11
N GLY A 261 7.71 4.53 -4.05
CA GLY A 261 8.64 3.63 -3.37
C GLY A 261 8.94 4.11 -1.95
N GLY A 262 9.07 3.18 -1.01
CA GLY A 262 9.45 3.52 0.34
C GLY A 262 9.66 2.32 1.24
N ILE A 263 9.66 2.56 2.55
CA ILE A 263 9.74 1.50 3.56
C ILE A 263 8.42 1.46 4.31
N GLN A 264 7.76 0.31 4.30
CA GLN A 264 6.60 0.06 5.15
C GLN A 264 7.07 -0.26 6.58
N ILE A 265 6.50 0.42 7.57
CA ILE A 265 6.92 0.29 8.97
C ILE A 265 5.75 -0.27 9.77
N ASN A 266 5.86 -1.52 10.21
CA ASN A 266 4.85 -2.21 11.01
C ASN A 266 5.04 -1.83 12.48
N MET A 267 4.00 -1.21 13.03
CA MET A 267 4.00 -0.70 14.39
C MET A 267 3.31 -1.69 15.32
N PRO A 268 3.70 -1.77 16.60
CA PRO A 268 3.03 -2.65 17.55
C PRO A 268 1.57 -2.22 17.73
N TYR A 269 0.68 -3.20 17.83
CA TYR A 269 -0.75 -2.95 18.05
C TYR A 269 -0.95 -2.04 19.26
N PRO A 270 -1.87 -1.06 19.19
CA PRO A 270 -2.79 -0.70 18.11
C PRO A 270 -2.27 0.48 17.27
N SER A 271 -0.97 0.78 17.33
CA SER A 271 -0.41 1.89 16.58
C SER A 271 -0.60 1.63 15.08
N PRO A 272 -1.11 2.62 14.31
CA PRO A 272 -1.26 2.44 12.87
C PRO A 272 0.10 2.34 12.19
N GLY A 273 0.15 1.60 11.08
CA GLY A 273 1.36 1.48 10.27
C GLY A 273 1.87 2.82 9.71
N PHE A 274 3.20 2.94 9.64
CA PHE A 274 3.89 4.06 9.02
C PHE A 274 4.42 3.65 7.64
N PHE A 275 4.75 4.65 6.83
CA PHE A 275 5.44 4.49 5.57
C PHE A 275 6.44 5.64 5.40
N MET A 276 7.67 5.33 5.00
CA MET A 276 8.67 6.34 4.66
C MET A 276 8.83 6.42 3.14
N PRO A 277 8.29 7.47 2.47
CA PRO A 277 8.52 7.69 1.05
C PRO A 277 10.00 7.96 0.76
N LEU A 278 10.54 7.26 -0.23
CA LEU A 278 11.92 7.41 -0.71
C LEU A 278 11.97 7.64 -2.23
N HIS A 279 10.91 7.28 -2.94
CA HIS A 279 10.71 7.54 -4.36
C HIS A 279 9.27 7.96 -4.61
N PHE A 280 9.07 9.02 -5.37
CA PHE A 280 7.75 9.38 -5.86
C PHE A 280 7.87 10.01 -7.23
N SER A 281 7.40 9.33 -8.28
CA SER A 281 7.53 9.83 -9.64
C SER A 281 6.30 9.57 -10.49
N VAL A 282 6.13 10.40 -11.51
CA VAL A 282 5.19 10.20 -12.61
C VAL A 282 5.97 9.95 -13.89
N ARG A 283 5.55 8.95 -14.66
CA ARG A 283 6.18 8.52 -15.92
C ARG A 283 5.12 8.38 -16.99
N ALA A 284 5.52 8.64 -18.22
CA ALA A 284 4.72 8.40 -19.41
C ALA A 284 5.66 7.99 -20.54
N GLU A 285 5.10 7.36 -21.57
CA GLU A 285 5.85 6.95 -22.74
C GLU A 285 6.62 8.13 -23.36
N SER A 286 7.90 7.90 -23.69
CA SER A 286 8.79 8.88 -24.33
C SER A 286 8.98 10.21 -23.59
N LYS A 287 8.62 10.30 -22.29
CA LYS A 287 8.85 11.48 -21.44
C LYS A 287 9.84 11.14 -20.32
N ALA A 288 10.66 12.12 -19.97
CA ALA A 288 11.49 12.02 -18.77
C ALA A 288 10.58 11.87 -17.51
N PRO A 289 10.94 11.00 -16.55
CA PRO A 289 10.22 10.92 -15.28
C PRO A 289 10.18 12.26 -14.56
N ILE A 290 9.02 12.61 -14.00
CA ILE A 290 8.84 13.80 -13.17
C ILE A 290 8.93 13.38 -11.71
N ASP A 291 9.84 14.00 -10.95
CA ASP A 291 9.98 13.79 -9.51
C ASP A 291 8.87 14.54 -8.75
N LEU A 292 8.12 13.79 -7.94
CA LEU A 292 7.08 14.28 -7.04
C LEU A 292 7.48 14.20 -5.57
N MET A 293 8.69 13.75 -5.23
CA MET A 293 9.18 13.74 -3.84
C MET A 293 9.07 15.09 -3.11
N PRO A 294 9.16 16.27 -3.76
CA PRO A 294 8.90 17.55 -3.09
C PRO A 294 7.54 17.64 -2.39
N ALA A 295 6.54 16.83 -2.76
CA ALA A 295 5.25 16.77 -2.07
C ALA A 295 5.34 16.28 -0.62
N PHE A 296 6.42 15.56 -0.25
CA PHE A 296 6.66 15.03 1.09
C PHE A 296 7.68 15.85 1.90
N ARG A 297 8.05 17.05 1.44
CA ARG A 297 8.92 17.99 2.15
C ARG A 297 8.13 19.00 2.97
#